data_AF-A0A0M9E3S8-F1
#
_entry.id   AF-A0A0M9E3S8-F1
#
_cell.length_a   1.000
_cell.length_b   1.000
_cell.length_c   1.000
_cell.angle_alpha   90.00
_cell.angle_beta   90.00
_cell.angle_gamma   90.00
#
_symmetry.space_group_name_H-M   'P 1'
#
loop_
_entity.id
_entity.type
_entity.pdbx_description
1 polymer ?
#
loop_
_entity_poly.entity_id
_entity_poly.type
_entity_poly.pdbx_seq_one_letter_code
_entity_poly.pdbx_strand_id
1 'polypeptide(L)'
;MREGSDVEVKKIIDVMIKLSQGDLIDYKSFGGYFTHINDPVLKDFLKVWGKVEVERNRQDYVVGDTVFQYESLKRKYKDYQGYLAEVFMIQVLWNNQKRTIDGKHFNHPEAIKIPSFIYIDQRYRLGSGKGKEIDIFASAGRDFWIAESKWHKDPVDEKVIRNLIRQKELVREKMGKNLRSLTLWLFASSGVSASAKKLLEDNNILWSTKEELNSLLEYSGLRKLPEID
;
A
#
# COMPACT_ATOMS: atom_id res chain seq x y z
N MET A 1 15.43 19.41 -27.53
CA MET A 1 14.94 20.81 -27.43
C MET A 1 15.89 21.56 -26.54
N ARG A 2 16.34 22.76 -26.92
CA ARG A 2 17.11 23.65 -26.02
C ARG A 2 16.10 24.42 -25.17
N GLU A 3 16.23 24.35 -23.84
CA GLU A 3 15.44 25.19 -22.93
C GLU A 3 15.76 26.68 -23.18
N GLY A 4 14.73 27.53 -23.15
CA GLY A 4 14.87 28.99 -23.21
C GLY A 4 14.85 29.65 -24.60
N SER A 5 14.11 29.12 -25.57
CA SER A 5 13.85 29.85 -26.84
C SER A 5 12.42 30.38 -26.87
N ASP A 6 12.26 31.68 -27.18
CA ASP A 6 10.94 32.31 -27.39
C ASP A 6 10.19 31.55 -28.50
N VAL A 7 9.04 30.99 -28.14
CA VAL A 7 8.19 30.24 -29.08
C VAL A 7 7.06 31.16 -29.53
N GLU A 8 6.96 31.41 -30.83
CA GLU A 8 5.85 32.21 -31.37
C GLU A 8 4.50 31.61 -30.98
N VAL A 9 3.56 32.46 -30.54
CA VAL A 9 2.20 32.07 -30.13
C VAL A 9 1.51 31.22 -31.20
N LYS A 10 1.75 31.52 -32.49
CA LYS A 10 1.23 30.76 -33.62
C LYS A 10 1.65 29.29 -33.58
N LYS A 11 2.91 29.02 -33.21
CA LYS A 11 3.45 27.66 -33.09
C LYS A 11 2.85 26.91 -31.90
N ILE A 12 2.52 27.61 -30.80
CA ILE A 12 1.81 27.04 -29.65
C ILE A 12 0.38 26.66 -30.05
N ILE A 13 -0.34 27.55 -30.74
CA ILE A 13 -1.70 27.29 -31.25
C ILE A 13 -1.70 26.09 -32.21
N ASP A 14 -0.74 26.01 -33.14
CA ASP A 14 -0.62 24.88 -34.06
C ASP A 14 -0.39 23.55 -33.33
N VAL A 15 0.42 23.55 -32.27
CA VAL A 15 0.62 22.35 -31.43
C VAL A 15 -0.67 21.98 -30.70
N MET A 16 -1.39 22.94 -30.14
CA MET A 16 -2.67 22.68 -29.47
C MET A 16 -3.76 22.18 -30.43
N ILE A 17 -3.83 22.70 -31.66
CA ILE A 17 -4.74 22.17 -32.68
C ILE A 17 -4.39 20.71 -33.02
N LYS A 18 -3.11 20.37 -33.13
CA LYS A 18 -2.67 18.99 -33.34
C LYS A 18 -3.02 18.06 -32.17
N LEU A 19 -2.90 18.55 -30.93
CA LEU A 19 -3.36 17.81 -29.75
C LEU A 19 -4.88 17.57 -29.77
N SER A 20 -5.65 18.52 -30.30
CA SER A 20 -7.09 18.36 -30.47
C SER A 20 -7.46 17.35 -31.55
N GLN A 21 -6.71 17.30 -32.64
CA GLN A 21 -6.88 16.26 -33.68
C GLN A 21 -6.60 14.85 -33.14
N GLY A 22 -5.84 14.74 -32.05
CA GLY A 22 -5.59 13.49 -31.32
C GLY A 22 -6.54 13.22 -30.15
N ASP A 23 -7.65 13.97 -30.03
CA ASP A 23 -8.68 13.83 -28.97
C ASP A 23 -8.18 14.08 -27.53
N LEU A 24 -7.03 14.74 -27.38
CA LEU A 24 -6.45 15.06 -26.06
C LEU A 24 -7.02 16.34 -25.45
N ILE A 25 -7.49 17.27 -26.30
CA ILE A 25 -8.14 18.52 -25.92
C ILE A 25 -9.23 18.89 -26.93
N ASP A 26 -10.32 19.50 -26.47
CA ASP A 26 -11.35 20.02 -27.37
C ASP A 26 -10.94 21.39 -27.91
N TYR A 27 -10.81 21.53 -29.22
CA TYR A 27 -10.67 22.84 -29.86
C TYR A 27 -12.04 23.37 -30.32
N LYS A 28 -12.45 24.51 -29.77
CA LYS A 28 -13.62 25.26 -30.24
C LYS A 28 -13.16 26.26 -31.29
N SER A 29 -13.20 25.83 -32.55
CA SER A 29 -12.82 26.65 -33.72
C SER A 29 -13.58 27.99 -33.78
N PHE A 30 -14.82 28.01 -33.32
CA PHE A 30 -15.60 29.23 -33.14
C PHE A 30 -15.25 29.89 -31.80
N GLY A 31 -14.26 30.79 -31.83
CA GLY A 31 -13.77 31.56 -30.68
C GLY A 31 -12.32 31.27 -30.28
N GLY A 32 -11.68 30.25 -30.86
CA GLY A 32 -10.23 30.03 -30.74
C GLY A 32 -9.77 29.57 -29.35
N TYR A 33 -10.65 28.95 -28.57
CA TYR A 33 -10.34 28.48 -27.21
C TYR A 33 -10.36 26.95 -27.12
N PHE A 34 -9.57 26.42 -26.18
CA PHE A 34 -9.41 24.99 -25.93
C PHE A 34 -10.10 24.60 -24.61
N THR A 35 -10.81 23.48 -24.61
CA THR A 35 -11.61 22.99 -23.47
C THR A 35 -11.41 21.49 -23.27
N HIS A 36 -12.01 20.90 -22.24
CA HIS A 36 -12.04 19.45 -21.99
C HIS A 36 -10.71 18.74 -22.26
N ILE A 37 -9.74 18.96 -21.37
CA ILE A 37 -8.47 18.25 -21.42
C ILE A 37 -8.71 16.84 -20.86
N ASN A 38 -8.68 15.85 -21.75
CA ASN A 38 -8.99 14.45 -21.42
C ASN A 38 -7.79 13.75 -20.78
N ASP A 39 -6.58 14.19 -21.11
CA ASP A 39 -5.34 13.62 -20.57
C ASP A 39 -4.91 14.34 -19.28
N PRO A 40 -4.87 13.65 -18.12
CA PRO A 40 -4.47 14.24 -16.85
C PRO A 40 -3.02 14.77 -16.83
N VAL A 41 -2.12 14.14 -17.57
CA VAL A 41 -0.70 14.53 -17.64
C VAL A 41 -0.55 15.83 -18.43
N LEU A 42 -1.23 15.93 -19.57
CA LEU A 42 -1.29 17.15 -20.38
C LEU A 42 -1.93 18.30 -19.59
N LYS A 43 -3.00 18.01 -18.84
CA LYS A 43 -3.65 19.01 -17.99
C LYS A 43 -2.70 19.57 -16.95
N ASP A 44 -1.95 18.71 -16.28
CA ASP A 44 -1.02 19.16 -15.24
C ASP A 44 0.20 19.86 -15.85
N PHE A 45 0.71 19.39 -16.99
CA PHE A 45 1.73 20.10 -17.76
C PHE A 45 1.28 21.53 -18.10
N LEU A 46 0.09 21.71 -18.66
CA LEU A 46 -0.43 23.03 -19.04
C LEU A 46 -0.62 23.97 -17.84
N LYS A 47 -1.03 23.43 -16.67
CA LYS A 47 -1.09 24.22 -15.43
C LYS A 47 0.29 24.69 -14.96
N VAL A 48 1.27 23.79 -14.96
CA VAL A 48 2.66 24.12 -14.56
C VAL A 48 3.25 25.14 -15.52
N TRP A 49 3.10 24.91 -16.81
CA TRP A 49 3.55 25.81 -17.86
C TRP A 49 2.89 27.20 -17.74
N GLY A 50 1.57 27.27 -17.54
CA GLY A 50 0.84 28.52 -17.34
C GLY A 50 1.33 29.33 -16.14
N LYS A 51 1.62 28.67 -15.00
CA LYS A 51 2.19 29.34 -13.82
C LYS A 51 3.55 29.97 -14.10
N VAL A 52 4.38 29.34 -14.95
CA VAL A 52 5.74 29.82 -15.24
C VAL A 52 5.71 30.91 -16.32
N GLU A 53 5.10 30.64 -17.46
CA GLU A 53 5.18 31.52 -18.64
C GLU A 53 4.15 32.66 -18.62
N VAL A 54 2.95 32.40 -18.10
CA VAL A 54 1.85 33.38 -18.11
C VAL A 54 1.80 34.17 -16.81
N GLU A 55 1.80 33.48 -15.67
CA GLU A 55 1.77 34.12 -14.35
C GLU A 55 3.15 34.65 -13.90
N ARG A 56 4.21 34.36 -14.66
CA ARG A 56 5.61 34.76 -14.38
C ARG A 56 6.08 34.34 -12.99
N ASN A 57 5.53 33.27 -12.44
CA ASN A 57 6.05 32.70 -11.21
C ASN A 57 7.44 32.13 -11.48
N ARG A 58 8.29 32.20 -10.46
CA ARG A 58 9.63 31.63 -10.52
C ARG A 58 9.57 30.12 -10.79
N GLN A 59 10.17 29.70 -11.89
CA GLN A 59 10.13 28.32 -12.39
C GLN A 59 10.60 27.30 -11.35
N ASP A 60 11.65 27.61 -10.60
CA ASP A 60 12.20 26.75 -9.55
C ASP A 60 11.19 26.46 -8.43
N TYR A 61 10.37 27.45 -8.05
CA TYR A 61 9.31 27.27 -7.05
C TYR A 61 8.14 26.42 -7.58
N VAL A 62 7.70 26.65 -8.82
CA VAL A 62 6.56 25.92 -9.40
C VAL A 62 6.89 24.45 -9.65
N VAL A 63 8.09 24.18 -10.17
CA VAL A 63 8.58 22.81 -10.38
C VAL A 63 8.78 22.11 -9.03
N GLY A 64 9.39 22.79 -8.05
CA GLY A 64 9.57 22.26 -6.70
C GLY A 64 8.26 21.85 -6.03
N ASP A 65 7.25 22.74 -6.02
CA ASP A 65 5.92 22.45 -5.46
C ASP A 65 5.25 21.24 -6.14
N THR A 66 5.38 21.16 -7.47
CA THR A 66 4.83 20.05 -8.25
C THR A 66 5.49 18.71 -7.87
N VAL A 67 6.81 18.68 -7.72
CA VAL A 67 7.55 17.49 -7.25
C VAL A 67 7.05 17.07 -5.86
N PHE A 68 6.92 18.00 -4.91
CA PHE A 68 6.39 17.71 -3.58
C PHE A 68 4.96 17.13 -3.61
N GLN A 69 4.10 17.63 -4.50
CA GLN A 69 2.74 17.11 -4.67
C GLN A 69 2.75 15.65 -5.16
N TYR A 70 3.57 15.34 -6.17
CA TYR A 70 3.70 13.96 -6.68
C TYR A 70 4.30 13.01 -5.64
N GLU A 71 5.32 13.44 -4.89
CA GLU A 71 5.87 12.64 -3.79
C GLU A 71 4.82 12.36 -2.70
N SER A 72 4.02 13.36 -2.35
CA SER A 72 2.91 13.23 -1.40
C SER A 72 1.84 12.26 -1.91
N LEU A 73 1.46 12.34 -3.19
CA LEU A 73 0.50 11.43 -3.80
C LEU A 73 1.01 9.99 -3.84
N LYS A 74 2.29 9.80 -4.21
CA LYS A 74 2.96 8.49 -4.19
C LYS A 74 2.98 7.88 -2.79
N ARG A 75 3.18 8.69 -1.75
CA ARG A 75 3.09 8.24 -0.36
C ARG A 75 1.68 7.79 -0.01
N LYS A 76 0.65 8.59 -0.32
CA LYS A 76 -0.76 8.22 -0.09
C LYS A 76 -1.12 6.91 -0.79
N TYR A 77 -0.66 6.73 -2.02
CA TYR A 77 -0.89 5.52 -2.79
C TYR A 77 -0.31 4.28 -2.09
N LYS A 78 0.94 4.36 -1.62
CA LYS A 78 1.56 3.29 -0.82
C LYS A 78 0.80 3.02 0.48
N ASP A 79 0.31 4.06 1.15
CA ASP A 79 -0.50 3.91 2.36
C ASP A 79 -1.82 3.17 2.06
N TYR A 80 -2.46 3.45 0.91
CA TYR A 80 -3.65 2.73 0.46
C TYR A 80 -3.37 1.28 0.07
N GLN A 81 -2.23 0.99 -0.56
CA GLN A 81 -1.81 -0.37 -0.85
C GLN A 81 -1.65 -1.18 0.45
N GLY A 82 -0.94 -0.63 1.44
CA GLY A 82 -0.80 -1.26 2.76
C GLY A 82 -2.15 -1.53 3.42
N TYR A 83 -3.01 -0.51 3.47
CA TYR A 83 -4.37 -0.62 4.00
C TYR A 83 -5.20 -1.71 3.29
N LEU A 84 -5.06 -1.84 1.98
CA LEU A 84 -5.78 -2.84 1.22
C LEU A 84 -5.36 -4.26 1.61
N ALA A 85 -4.05 -4.53 1.75
CA ALA A 85 -3.60 -5.83 2.23
C ALA A 85 -4.15 -6.14 3.63
N GLU A 86 -4.18 -5.15 4.53
CA GLU A 86 -4.76 -5.32 5.87
C GLU A 86 -6.23 -5.77 5.78
N VAL A 87 -7.03 -5.12 4.91
CA VAL A 87 -8.43 -5.49 4.69
C VAL A 87 -8.57 -6.93 4.19
N PHE A 88 -7.77 -7.35 3.20
CA PHE A 88 -7.82 -8.72 2.68
C PHE A 88 -7.39 -9.76 3.72
N MET A 89 -6.36 -9.48 4.52
CA MET A 89 -5.97 -10.34 5.63
C MET A 89 -7.09 -10.48 6.67
N ILE A 90 -7.76 -9.38 7.02
CA ILE A 90 -8.92 -9.40 7.93
C ILE A 90 -10.05 -10.26 7.33
N GLN A 91 -10.33 -10.14 6.04
CA GLN A 91 -11.33 -10.96 5.36
C GLN A 91 -10.98 -12.45 5.41
N VAL A 92 -9.70 -12.82 5.23
CA VAL A 92 -9.23 -14.20 5.41
C VAL A 92 -9.55 -14.71 6.81
N LEU A 93 -9.25 -13.92 7.85
CA LEU A 93 -9.52 -14.32 9.23
C LEU A 93 -11.03 -14.48 9.50
N TRP A 94 -11.88 -13.59 8.96
CA TRP A 94 -13.34 -13.70 9.10
C TRP A 94 -13.94 -14.90 8.33
N ASN A 95 -13.47 -15.20 7.13
CA ASN A 95 -14.04 -16.26 6.30
C ASN A 95 -13.59 -17.67 6.69
N ASN A 96 -12.52 -17.80 7.48
CA ASN A 96 -11.96 -19.08 7.88
C ASN A 96 -12.08 -19.41 9.37
N GLN A 97 -12.96 -18.73 10.09
CA GLN A 97 -13.24 -18.99 11.50
C GLN A 97 -13.47 -20.48 11.76
N LYS A 98 -12.79 -21.03 12.78
CA LYS A 98 -12.88 -22.45 13.20
C LYS A 98 -12.39 -23.48 12.17
N ARG A 99 -11.82 -23.05 11.03
CA ARG A 99 -11.24 -23.95 10.03
C ARG A 99 -9.78 -24.27 10.36
N THR A 100 -9.34 -25.44 9.90
CA THR A 100 -7.93 -25.80 9.84
C THR A 100 -7.48 -25.64 8.40
N ILE A 101 -6.52 -24.74 8.18
CA ILE A 101 -6.00 -24.40 6.85
C ILE A 101 -4.64 -25.06 6.68
N ASP A 102 -4.35 -25.53 5.47
CA ASP A 102 -3.03 -26.05 5.11
C ASP A 102 -1.93 -25.02 5.40
N GLY A 103 -0.86 -25.45 6.07
CA GLY A 103 0.25 -24.61 6.49
C GLY A 103 0.98 -23.94 5.34
N LYS A 104 0.88 -24.48 4.11
CA LYS A 104 1.51 -23.89 2.92
C LYS A 104 1.08 -22.45 2.64
N HIS A 105 -0.15 -22.07 3.00
CA HIS A 105 -0.64 -20.69 2.85
C HIS A 105 0.04 -19.69 3.81
N PHE A 106 0.77 -20.21 4.81
CA PHE A 106 1.45 -19.46 5.85
C PHE A 106 2.95 -19.77 5.91
N ASN A 107 3.49 -20.38 4.84
CA ASN A 107 4.87 -20.87 4.78
C ASN A 107 5.27 -21.68 6.03
N HIS A 108 4.34 -22.51 6.51
CA HIS A 108 4.47 -23.26 7.76
C HIS A 108 4.29 -24.77 7.48
N PRO A 109 5.08 -25.66 8.12
CA PRO A 109 5.01 -27.10 7.84
C PRO A 109 3.71 -27.74 8.34
N GLU A 110 3.12 -27.21 9.41
CA GLU A 110 1.90 -27.74 10.00
C GLU A 110 0.67 -26.94 9.61
N ALA A 111 -0.48 -27.60 9.58
CA ALA A 111 -1.77 -26.97 9.35
C ALA A 111 -2.13 -25.99 10.49
N ILE A 112 -2.71 -24.85 10.11
CA ILE A 112 -3.02 -23.76 11.02
C ILE A 112 -4.50 -23.76 11.36
N LYS A 113 -4.80 -23.88 12.66
CA LYS A 113 -6.16 -23.76 13.17
C LYS A 113 -6.51 -22.28 13.40
N ILE A 114 -7.43 -21.76 12.62
CA ILE A 114 -7.96 -20.41 12.80
C ILE A 114 -8.99 -20.44 13.94
N PRO A 115 -8.83 -19.64 15.00
CA PRO A 115 -9.76 -19.63 16.11
C PRO A 115 -11.08 -18.93 15.72
N SER A 116 -12.05 -18.95 16.65
CA SER A 116 -13.26 -18.16 16.50
C SER A 116 -13.03 -16.76 17.10
N PHE A 117 -12.55 -15.82 16.31
CA PHE A 117 -12.33 -14.44 16.73
C PHE A 117 -13.66 -13.78 17.16
N ILE A 118 -13.60 -13.09 18.30
CA ILE A 118 -14.66 -12.25 18.88
C ILE A 118 -14.59 -10.86 18.24
N TYR A 119 -13.37 -10.34 18.04
CA TYR A 119 -13.12 -9.07 17.37
C TYR A 119 -11.79 -9.11 16.62
N ILE A 120 -11.69 -8.24 15.62
CA ILE A 120 -10.51 -7.99 14.79
C ILE A 120 -10.40 -6.47 14.61
N ASP A 121 -9.39 -5.88 15.21
CA ASP A 121 -9.11 -4.44 15.15
C ASP A 121 -7.98 -4.15 14.15
N GLN A 122 -8.14 -3.06 13.41
CA GLN A 122 -7.11 -2.52 12.53
C GLN A 122 -6.37 -1.37 13.23
N ARG A 123 -5.05 -1.24 13.00
CA ARG A 123 -4.18 -0.20 13.59
C ARG A 123 -4.31 -0.09 15.11
N TYR A 124 -4.29 -1.25 15.76
CA TYR A 124 -4.40 -1.34 17.22
C TYR A 124 -3.17 -0.73 17.89
N ARG A 125 -3.37 0.22 18.79
CA ARG A 125 -2.27 0.87 19.54
C ARG A 125 -2.08 0.23 20.91
N LEU A 126 -0.90 -0.35 21.12
CA LEU A 126 -0.50 -0.87 22.43
C LEU A 126 -0.22 0.23 23.45
N GLY A 127 0.12 1.43 22.98
CA GLY A 127 0.34 2.63 23.78
C GLY A 127 1.01 3.73 22.95
N SER A 128 1.46 4.80 23.60
CA SER A 128 2.14 5.92 22.94
C SER A 128 3.57 5.56 22.53
N GLY A 129 3.97 5.93 21.30
CA GLY A 129 5.34 5.80 20.79
C GLY A 129 5.47 5.02 19.47
N LYS A 130 6.66 5.08 18.87
CA LYS A 130 6.95 4.48 17.56
C LYS A 130 6.99 2.95 17.61
N GLY A 131 6.29 2.32 16.66
CA GLY A 131 6.21 0.86 16.50
C GLY A 131 5.40 0.14 17.59
N LYS A 132 4.46 0.85 18.22
CA LYS A 132 3.43 0.28 19.11
C LYS A 132 2.07 0.12 18.44
N GLU A 133 1.94 0.59 17.20
CA GLU A 133 0.78 0.31 16.35
C GLU A 133 1.01 -1.07 15.71
N ILE A 134 -0.01 -1.92 15.78
CA ILE A 134 -0.07 -3.23 15.13
C ILE A 134 -1.13 -3.11 14.03
N ASP A 135 -0.80 -3.53 12.80
CA ASP A 135 -1.71 -3.39 11.68
C ASP A 135 -3.03 -4.14 11.91
N ILE A 136 -2.95 -5.39 12.42
CA ILE A 136 -4.13 -6.19 12.77
C ILE A 136 -3.95 -6.82 14.15
N PHE A 137 -4.94 -6.65 15.02
CA PHE A 137 -5.02 -7.31 16.32
C PHE A 137 -6.36 -8.06 16.43
N ALA A 138 -6.32 -9.38 16.57
CA ALA A 138 -7.51 -10.21 16.66
C ALA A 138 -7.52 -11.02 17.97
N SER A 139 -8.70 -11.20 18.56
CA SER A 139 -8.87 -11.94 19.81
C SER A 139 -9.97 -12.97 19.70
N ALA A 140 -9.69 -14.19 20.16
CA ALA A 140 -10.62 -15.27 20.40
C ALA A 140 -10.61 -15.62 21.90
N GLY A 141 -11.01 -14.66 22.72
CA GLY A 141 -10.94 -14.77 24.18
C GLY A 141 -9.49 -14.63 24.66
N ARG A 142 -8.87 -15.75 25.06
CA ARG A 142 -7.48 -15.77 25.56
C ARG A 142 -6.44 -16.10 24.48
N ASP A 143 -6.89 -16.42 23.27
CA ASP A 143 -6.01 -16.61 22.12
C ASP A 143 -6.01 -15.34 21.27
N PHE A 144 -4.81 -14.86 20.95
CA PHE A 144 -4.63 -13.62 20.23
C PHE A 144 -3.84 -13.86 18.95
N TRP A 145 -4.15 -13.08 17.93
CA TRP A 145 -3.37 -13.00 16.71
C TRP A 145 -2.96 -11.54 16.51
N ILE A 146 -1.69 -11.34 16.14
CA ILE A 146 -1.22 -10.05 15.66
C ILE A 146 -0.64 -10.23 14.27
N ALA A 147 -0.92 -9.28 13.39
CA ALA A 147 -0.38 -9.31 12.04
C ALA A 147 0.16 -7.96 11.60
N GLU A 148 1.13 -8.04 10.71
CA GLU A 148 1.79 -6.90 10.05
C GLU A 148 1.71 -7.11 8.54
N SER A 149 1.48 -6.03 7.80
CA SER A 149 1.41 -6.01 6.34
C SER A 149 2.56 -5.20 5.76
N LYS A 150 3.22 -5.77 4.76
CA LYS A 150 4.30 -5.14 3.99
C LYS A 150 4.08 -5.40 2.51
N TRP A 151 3.44 -4.45 1.85
CA TRP A 151 3.23 -4.44 0.40
C TRP A 151 4.22 -3.50 -0.27
N HIS A 152 5.38 -4.02 -0.63
CA HIS A 152 6.45 -3.27 -1.29
C HIS A 152 7.25 -4.18 -2.23
N LYS A 153 8.00 -3.58 -3.16
CA LYS A 153 8.71 -4.31 -4.21
C LYS A 153 9.88 -5.17 -3.70
N ASP A 154 10.58 -4.70 -2.67
CA ASP A 154 11.75 -5.39 -2.14
C ASP A 154 11.36 -6.49 -1.13
N PRO A 155 12.21 -7.48 -0.84
CA PRO A 155 11.94 -8.43 0.24
C PRO A 155 11.98 -7.75 1.62
N VAL A 156 11.15 -8.21 2.56
CA VAL A 156 11.13 -7.72 3.95
C VAL A 156 12.42 -8.13 4.67
N ASP A 157 12.99 -7.19 5.43
CA ASP A 157 14.21 -7.39 6.23
C ASP A 157 13.93 -7.83 7.67
N GLU A 158 14.99 -8.12 8.42
CA GLU A 158 14.89 -8.54 9.83
C GLU A 158 14.30 -7.47 10.74
N LYS A 159 14.39 -6.19 10.37
CA LYS A 159 13.95 -5.09 11.23
C LYS A 159 12.45 -5.15 11.45
N VAL A 160 11.69 -5.49 10.42
CA VAL A 160 10.24 -5.71 10.53
C VAL A 160 9.94 -6.89 11.46
N ILE A 161 10.64 -8.01 11.30
CA ILE A 161 10.43 -9.22 12.12
C ILE A 161 10.73 -8.95 13.59
N ARG A 162 11.85 -8.27 13.86
CA ARG A 162 12.24 -7.86 15.23
C ARG A 162 11.22 -6.91 15.85
N ASN A 163 10.62 -6.01 15.06
CA ASN A 163 9.54 -5.16 15.56
C ASN A 163 8.27 -5.97 15.89
N LEU A 164 7.90 -6.95 15.06
CA LEU A 164 6.75 -7.82 15.31
C LEU A 164 6.95 -8.68 16.57
N ILE A 165 8.16 -9.22 16.77
CA ILE A 165 8.54 -9.92 18.01
C ILE A 165 8.48 -8.97 19.22
N ARG A 166 8.92 -7.72 19.08
CA ARG A 166 8.78 -6.73 20.15
C ARG A 166 7.31 -6.44 20.49
N GLN A 167 6.45 -6.29 19.48
CA GLN A 167 5.01 -6.12 19.69
C GLN A 167 4.38 -7.33 20.40
N LYS A 168 4.81 -8.55 20.07
CA LYS A 168 4.41 -9.79 20.78
C LYS A 168 4.67 -9.70 22.27
N GLU A 169 5.86 -9.27 22.67
CA GLU A 169 6.20 -9.13 24.10
C GLU A 169 5.37 -8.04 24.79
N LEU A 170 5.10 -6.92 24.11
CA LEU A 170 4.21 -5.88 24.64
C LEU A 170 2.76 -6.38 24.81
N VAL A 171 2.26 -7.21 23.89
CA VAL A 171 0.95 -7.85 24.04
C VAL A 171 0.95 -8.82 25.22
N ARG A 172 2.00 -9.62 25.38
CA ARG A 172 2.16 -10.54 26.53
C ARG A 172 2.14 -9.80 27.86
N GLU A 173 2.88 -8.69 27.96
CA GLU A 173 2.89 -7.84 29.14
C GLU A 173 1.49 -7.25 29.42
N LYS A 174 0.85 -6.69 28.39
CA LYS A 174 -0.47 -6.04 28.51
C LYS A 174 -1.58 -7.02 28.90
N MET A 175 -1.58 -8.23 28.33
CA MET A 175 -2.63 -9.23 28.57
C MET A 175 -2.35 -10.05 29.84
N GLY A 176 -1.08 -10.22 30.21
CA GLY A 176 -0.65 -10.94 31.40
C GLY A 176 -1.29 -12.33 31.50
N LYS A 177 -1.92 -12.61 32.64
CA LYS A 177 -2.61 -13.89 32.91
C LYS A 177 -3.78 -14.18 31.96
N ASN A 178 -4.28 -13.20 31.22
CA ASN A 178 -5.37 -13.40 30.27
C ASN A 178 -4.88 -13.95 28.92
N LEU A 179 -3.57 -14.00 28.68
CA LEU A 179 -3.01 -14.63 27.49
C LEU A 179 -2.94 -16.15 27.66
N ARG A 180 -3.44 -16.91 26.68
CA ARG A 180 -3.23 -18.36 26.54
C ARG A 180 -2.30 -18.65 25.37
N SER A 181 -2.57 -18.06 24.22
CA SER A 181 -1.73 -18.18 23.04
C SER A 181 -1.65 -16.85 22.28
N LEU A 182 -0.56 -16.67 21.54
CA LEU A 182 -0.34 -15.50 20.70
C LEU A 182 0.36 -15.93 19.41
N THR A 183 -0.37 -15.84 18.31
CA THR A 183 0.12 -16.15 16.95
C THR A 183 0.50 -14.86 16.24
N LEU A 184 1.62 -14.91 15.51
CA LEU A 184 2.11 -13.80 14.70
C LEU A 184 1.95 -14.17 13.23
N TRP A 185 1.51 -13.23 12.41
CA TRP A 185 1.39 -13.41 10.97
C TRP A 185 1.93 -12.20 10.20
N LEU A 186 2.88 -12.42 9.29
CA LEU A 186 3.41 -11.39 8.41
C LEU A 186 2.89 -11.60 6.97
N PHE A 187 2.30 -10.57 6.38
CA PHE A 187 2.18 -10.50 4.93
C PHE A 187 3.36 -9.71 4.36
N ALA A 188 4.11 -10.33 3.45
CA ALA A 188 5.27 -9.74 2.79
C ALA A 188 5.14 -9.96 1.28
N SER A 189 4.61 -8.98 0.54
CA SER A 189 4.17 -9.16 -0.85
C SER A 189 5.25 -9.73 -1.76
N SER A 190 6.49 -9.25 -1.62
CA SER A 190 7.66 -9.68 -2.39
C SER A 190 8.54 -10.69 -1.65
N GLY A 191 7.99 -11.33 -0.62
CA GLY A 191 8.70 -12.27 0.25
C GLY A 191 9.65 -11.59 1.23
N VAL A 192 10.58 -12.38 1.75
CA VAL A 192 11.45 -12.02 2.87
C VAL A 192 12.91 -12.31 2.52
N SER A 193 13.84 -11.55 3.09
CA SER A 193 15.26 -11.86 2.93
C SER A 193 15.59 -13.23 3.57
N ALA A 194 16.69 -13.86 3.14
CA ALA A 194 17.10 -15.16 3.71
C ALA A 194 17.30 -15.10 5.23
N SER A 195 17.81 -13.97 5.73
CA SER A 195 18.05 -13.78 7.16
C SER A 195 16.74 -13.49 7.93
N ALA A 196 15.80 -12.76 7.32
CA ALA A 196 14.45 -12.58 7.87
C ALA A 196 13.67 -13.89 7.89
N LYS A 197 13.79 -14.72 6.86
CA LYS A 197 13.18 -16.06 6.79
C LYS A 197 13.60 -16.92 7.98
N LYS A 198 14.90 -16.97 8.26
CA LYS A 198 15.42 -17.71 9.42
C LYS A 198 14.83 -17.20 10.74
N LEU A 199 14.71 -15.88 10.93
CA LEU A 199 14.08 -15.32 12.12
C LEU A 199 12.59 -15.70 12.25
N LEU A 200 11.85 -15.76 11.13
CA LEU A 200 10.46 -16.18 11.12
C LEU A 200 10.33 -17.64 11.57
N GLU A 201 11.15 -18.53 10.99
CA GLU A 201 11.19 -19.96 11.31
C GLU A 201 11.59 -20.19 12.77
N ASP A 202 12.68 -19.59 13.24
CA ASP A 202 13.20 -19.70 14.61
C ASP A 202 12.18 -19.24 15.67
N ASN A 203 11.25 -18.34 15.31
CA ASN A 203 10.24 -17.79 16.21
C ASN A 203 8.82 -18.32 15.97
N ASN A 204 8.67 -19.31 15.08
CA ASN A 204 7.38 -19.89 14.68
C ASN A 204 6.36 -18.82 14.23
N ILE A 205 6.81 -17.87 13.42
CA ILE A 205 5.98 -16.78 12.90
C ILE A 205 5.44 -17.17 11.53
N LEU A 206 4.12 -17.12 11.37
CA LEU A 206 3.46 -17.38 10.10
C LEU A 206 3.80 -16.26 9.11
N TRP A 207 3.98 -16.59 7.84
CA TRP A 207 4.15 -15.55 6.82
C TRP A 207 3.65 -15.96 5.44
N SER A 208 3.20 -14.98 4.66
CA SER A 208 2.63 -15.21 3.33
C SER A 208 3.17 -14.19 2.34
N THR A 209 3.53 -14.63 1.14
CA THR A 209 3.75 -13.76 -0.02
C THR A 209 2.43 -13.36 -0.67
N LYS A 210 2.48 -12.56 -1.74
CA LYS A 210 1.32 -12.24 -2.58
C LYS A 210 0.68 -13.52 -3.12
N GLU A 211 1.49 -14.50 -3.51
CA GLU A 211 1.06 -15.79 -4.04
C GLU A 211 0.32 -16.61 -2.99
N GLU A 212 0.90 -16.78 -1.80
CA GLU A 212 0.24 -17.53 -0.72
C GLU A 212 -1.06 -16.85 -0.26
N LEU A 213 -1.05 -15.51 -0.11
CA LEU A 213 -2.25 -14.79 0.30
C LEU A 213 -3.34 -14.87 -0.78
N ASN A 214 -3.00 -14.77 -2.07
CA ASN A 214 -3.96 -14.96 -3.16
C ASN A 214 -4.54 -16.38 -3.16
N SER A 215 -3.71 -17.40 -2.95
CA SER A 215 -4.18 -18.78 -2.84
C SER A 215 -5.12 -18.96 -1.63
N LEU A 216 -4.82 -18.29 -0.52
CA LEU A 216 -5.67 -18.29 0.68
C LEU A 216 -7.00 -17.56 0.46
N LEU A 217 -6.98 -16.45 -0.29
CA LEU A 217 -8.19 -15.72 -0.69
C LEU A 217 -9.09 -16.57 -1.59
N GLU A 218 -8.53 -17.25 -2.59
CA GLU A 218 -9.27 -18.18 -3.44
C GLU A 218 -9.88 -19.34 -2.63
N TYR A 219 -9.10 -19.94 -1.72
CA TYR A 219 -9.59 -20.96 -0.80
C TYR A 219 -10.77 -20.46 0.05
N SER A 220 -10.77 -19.17 0.38
CA SER A 220 -11.81 -18.50 1.15
C SER A 220 -13.04 -18.08 0.31
N GLY A 221 -13.04 -18.32 -1.00
CA GLY A 221 -14.08 -17.83 -1.91
C GLY A 221 -14.03 -16.32 -2.17
N LEU A 222 -12.89 -15.68 -1.92
CA LEU A 222 -12.66 -14.25 -2.08
C LEU A 222 -11.91 -13.95 -3.38
N ARG A 223 -12.00 -12.70 -3.83
CA ARG A 223 -11.20 -12.22 -4.96
C ARG A 223 -9.74 -12.08 -4.56
N LYS A 224 -8.85 -12.25 -5.53
CA LYS A 224 -7.40 -11.97 -5.37
C LYS A 224 -7.15 -10.50 -5.06
N LEU A 225 -5.96 -10.26 -4.52
CA LEU A 225 -5.35 -8.95 -4.46
C LEU A 225 -5.28 -8.34 -5.87
N PRO A 226 -5.51 -7.04 -6.03
CA PRO A 226 -5.37 -6.38 -7.32
C PRO A 226 -3.90 -6.35 -7.79
N GLU A 227 -3.73 -6.26 -9.11
CA GLU A 227 -2.43 -6.09 -9.75
C GLU A 227 -2.02 -4.62 -9.68
N ILE A 228 -1.34 -4.27 -8.59
CA ILE A 228 -0.89 -2.92 -8.27
C ILE A 228 0.55 -3.01 -7.74
N ASP A 229 1.51 -2.40 -8.46
CA ASP A 229 2.95 -2.44 -8.15
C ASP A 229 3.53 -1.07 -7.72
#